data_AF-A0A847XML2-F1
#
_entry.id   AF-A0A847XML2-F1
#
_cell.length_a   1.000
_cell.length_b   1.000
_cell.length_c   1.000
_cell.angle_alpha   90.00
_cell.angle_beta   90.00
_cell.angle_gamma   90.00
#
_symmetry.space_group_name_H-M   'P 1'
#
loop_
_entity.id
_entity.type
_entity.pdbx_description
1 polymer ?
#
loop_
_entity_poly.entity_id
_entity_poly.type
_entity_poly.pdbx_seq_one_letter_code
_entity_poly.pdbx_strand_id
1 'polypeptide(L)'
;TAVGKASTLTTLAAEAKAGETVIKVAANSNMTVGDNLTIGTGSRKESAVVKRLINIVEASSSRGGFDQSSRTGEVELTMPLKFDHMLAEDVSDKGTGIDFEPATRFEHRSGDAVQALGSGIKLRNTIENNYEAGTAVLNPSDKTSGYQGQIKPDQWYGSPLSTTAGSLALIDNSGEVIVDAIVYGSRQSNSSANGTITSPEIATLEGDQSQGGCIVIAPVPGRNTGPYVVTPSGNNNRSIGRFPDGSDTDSNCNDFLLQNTTTLSARSTNGANNIKTASVADFVVGQEITIGTDRNSEKAVIIEVGTAGATTVGTAIAAGATAIPVTGIEGFNAGQTITINTGAKMETAVIASTATGRRGFRGGAMVMPMDTIKLTTALKNAHTPGSQISGSGITLAKPLSYTHERGSQVAGNVPTPGEPNQYFRKP
;
A
#
# COMPACT_ATOMS: atom_id res chain seq x y z
N THR A 1 -14.95 -33.65 19.82
CA THR A 1 -14.49 -32.33 19.34
C THR A 1 -14.92 -31.25 20.29
N ALA A 2 -14.00 -30.44 20.79
CA ALA A 2 -14.27 -29.35 21.73
C ALA A 2 -13.66 -28.04 21.21
N VAL A 3 -14.40 -26.93 21.40
CA VAL A 3 -13.89 -25.59 21.08
C VAL A 3 -13.32 -25.01 22.36
N GLY A 4 -12.01 -24.80 22.37
CA GLY A 4 -11.31 -24.14 23.45
C GLY A 4 -11.38 -22.62 23.37
N LYS A 5 -10.50 -21.98 24.11
CA LYS A 5 -10.35 -20.53 24.14
C LYS A 5 -9.66 -20.04 22.86
N ALA A 6 -10.21 -19.01 22.24
CA ALA A 6 -9.59 -18.34 21.09
C ALA A 6 -8.28 -17.64 21.49
N SER A 7 -7.42 -17.41 20.51
CA SER A 7 -6.22 -16.58 20.70
C SER A 7 -6.57 -15.13 21.04
N THR A 8 -5.67 -14.47 21.75
CA THR A 8 -5.72 -13.02 21.97
C THR A 8 -4.75 -12.33 21.01
N LEU A 9 -5.20 -11.25 20.39
CA LEU A 9 -4.36 -10.28 19.70
C LEU A 9 -4.81 -8.88 20.12
N THR A 10 -3.89 -8.12 20.71
CA THR A 10 -4.12 -6.76 21.22
C THR A 10 -2.83 -5.96 21.08
N THR A 11 -2.83 -4.70 21.49
CA THR A 11 -1.63 -3.86 21.51
C THR A 11 -1.45 -3.19 22.87
N LEU A 12 -0.22 -2.79 23.18
CA LEU A 12 0.07 -1.95 24.33
C LEU A 12 -0.62 -0.58 24.17
N ALA A 13 -1.41 -0.21 25.18
CA ALA A 13 -2.09 1.09 25.24
C ALA A 13 -1.22 2.21 25.85
N ALA A 14 -0.05 1.85 26.38
CA ALA A 14 0.99 2.76 26.86
C ALA A 14 2.36 2.07 26.71
N GLU A 15 3.43 2.85 26.70
CA GLU A 15 4.78 2.29 26.86
C GLU A 15 4.87 1.47 28.15
N ALA A 16 5.60 0.36 28.11
CA ALA A 16 5.92 -0.46 29.28
C ALA A 16 7.44 -0.54 29.44
N LYS A 17 7.95 -0.44 30.66
CA LYS A 17 9.40 -0.39 30.93
C LYS A 17 9.91 -1.71 31.50
N ALA A 18 11.19 -1.99 31.25
CA ALA A 18 11.88 -3.09 31.89
C ALA A 18 11.75 -2.98 33.42
N GLY A 19 11.43 -4.09 34.08
CA GLY A 19 11.16 -4.14 35.51
C GLY A 19 9.68 -3.99 35.90
N GLU A 20 8.81 -3.52 35.00
CA GLU A 20 7.38 -3.40 35.28
C GLU A 20 6.69 -4.78 35.29
N THR A 21 5.73 -4.96 36.20
CA THR A 21 4.89 -6.16 36.29
C THR A 21 3.46 -5.90 35.86
N VAL A 22 3.10 -4.66 35.51
CA VAL A 22 1.75 -4.31 35.08
C VAL A 22 1.84 -3.65 33.73
N ILE A 23 1.18 -4.23 32.74
CA ILE A 23 1.09 -3.68 31.39
C ILE A 23 -0.32 -3.15 31.12
N LYS A 24 -0.40 -2.11 30.27
CA LYS A 24 -1.65 -1.55 29.77
C LYS A 24 -1.88 -1.99 28.34
N VAL A 25 -3.03 -2.57 28.05
CA VAL A 25 -3.40 -3.09 26.72
C VAL A 25 -4.71 -2.50 26.23
N ALA A 26 -4.90 -2.43 24.92
CA ALA A 26 -6.10 -1.87 24.31
C ALA A 26 -7.36 -2.69 24.63
N ALA A 27 -7.22 -4.02 24.66
CA ALA A 27 -8.26 -4.97 25.04
C ALA A 27 -7.66 -6.24 25.66
N ASN A 28 -8.36 -6.83 26.63
CA ASN A 28 -7.96 -8.05 27.34
C ASN A 28 -9.13 -8.91 27.82
N SER A 29 -10.35 -8.71 27.29
CA SER A 29 -11.52 -9.52 27.65
C SER A 29 -11.37 -11.02 27.36
N ASN A 30 -10.51 -11.36 26.40
CA ASN A 30 -10.18 -12.74 26.07
C ASN A 30 -8.99 -13.29 26.86
N MET A 31 -8.34 -12.54 27.75
CA MET A 31 -7.22 -13.07 28.55
C MET A 31 -7.74 -13.82 29.79
N THR A 32 -6.94 -14.76 30.30
CA THR A 32 -7.17 -15.50 31.55
C THR A 32 -5.88 -15.65 32.35
N VAL A 33 -6.00 -15.85 33.66
CA VAL A 33 -4.84 -16.14 34.52
C VAL A 33 -4.14 -17.41 34.03
N GLY A 34 -2.82 -17.35 33.92
CA GLY A 34 -1.99 -18.44 33.40
C GLY A 34 -1.73 -18.39 31.90
N ASP A 35 -2.39 -17.49 31.15
CA ASP A 35 -2.04 -17.27 29.74
C ASP A 35 -0.57 -16.87 29.63
N ASN A 36 0.11 -17.43 28.63
CA ASN A 36 1.46 -17.02 28.30
C ASN A 36 1.42 -16.03 27.14
N LEU A 37 1.58 -14.75 27.45
CA LEU A 37 1.58 -13.66 26.49
C LEU A 37 2.95 -13.56 25.80
N THR A 38 2.93 -13.37 24.49
CA THR A 38 4.06 -12.88 23.72
C THR A 38 3.90 -11.37 23.56
N ILE A 39 4.91 -10.60 23.96
CA ILE A 39 4.95 -9.13 23.88
C ILE A 39 6.07 -8.75 22.92
N GLY A 40 5.73 -7.95 21.92
CA GLY A 40 6.65 -7.55 20.87
C GLY A 40 7.03 -8.68 19.93
N THR A 41 7.99 -8.38 19.05
CA THR A 41 8.51 -9.32 18.06
C THR A 41 10.04 -9.15 17.91
N GLY A 42 10.68 -9.97 17.07
CA GLY A 42 12.12 -9.92 16.85
C GLY A 42 12.98 -10.10 18.10
N SER A 43 14.11 -9.39 18.18
CA SER A 43 15.12 -9.53 19.24
C SER A 43 14.69 -8.99 20.61
N ARG A 44 13.62 -8.20 20.66
CA ARG A 44 12.99 -7.68 21.90
C ARG A 44 11.72 -8.44 22.28
N LYS A 45 11.37 -9.50 21.56
CA LYS A 45 10.25 -10.38 21.91
C LYS A 45 10.48 -10.98 23.29
N GLU A 46 9.49 -10.89 24.16
CA GLU A 46 9.50 -11.62 25.42
C GLU A 46 8.17 -12.31 25.72
N SER A 47 8.24 -13.30 26.61
CA SER A 47 7.13 -14.15 27.02
C SER A 47 6.83 -13.88 28.49
N ALA A 48 5.57 -13.58 28.81
CA ALA A 48 5.15 -13.24 30.16
C ALA A 48 3.83 -13.91 30.53
N VAL A 49 3.75 -14.48 31.73
CA VAL A 49 2.54 -15.18 32.19
C VAL A 49 1.62 -14.22 32.92
N VAL A 50 0.33 -14.26 32.59
CA VAL A 50 -0.71 -13.50 33.28
C VAL A 50 -0.87 -14.02 34.71
N LYS A 51 -0.53 -13.17 35.69
CA LYS A 51 -0.79 -13.42 37.11
C LYS A 51 -2.21 -13.06 37.48
N ARG A 52 -2.70 -11.90 37.02
CA ARG A 52 -4.03 -11.39 37.35
C ARG A 52 -4.49 -10.32 36.35
N LEU A 53 -5.79 -10.27 36.07
CA LEU A 53 -6.41 -9.16 35.35
C LEU A 53 -6.89 -8.11 36.36
N ILE A 54 -6.37 -6.89 36.25
CA ILE A 54 -6.69 -5.77 37.16
C ILE A 54 -7.92 -5.02 36.64
N ASN A 55 -7.90 -4.68 35.35
CA ASN A 55 -9.01 -4.02 34.66
C ASN A 55 -9.25 -4.72 33.33
N ILE A 56 -10.51 -5.10 33.07
CA ILE A 56 -10.89 -5.83 31.86
C ILE A 56 -11.60 -4.89 30.89
N VAL A 57 -11.12 -4.86 29.65
CA VAL A 57 -11.65 -4.05 28.55
C VAL A 57 -11.92 -4.94 27.34
N GLU A 58 -13.12 -4.83 26.78
CA GLU A 58 -13.51 -5.52 25.54
C GLU A 58 -12.92 -4.84 24.31
N ALA A 59 -12.63 -5.63 23.28
CA ALA A 59 -12.18 -5.09 21.99
C ALA A 59 -13.27 -4.19 21.39
N SER A 60 -12.91 -2.96 21.02
CA SER A 60 -13.83 -2.05 20.33
C SER A 60 -14.27 -2.65 18.99
N SER A 61 -15.58 -2.65 18.71
CA SER A 61 -16.15 -3.10 17.43
C SER A 61 -15.70 -2.25 16.22
N SER A 62 -15.02 -1.14 16.46
CA SER A 62 -14.57 -0.20 15.45
C SER A 62 -13.21 -0.61 14.88
N ARG A 63 -13.21 -1.20 13.68
CA ARG A 63 -12.00 -1.44 12.88
C ARG A 63 -11.14 -0.17 12.80
N GLY A 64 -9.98 -0.17 13.45
CA GLY A 64 -8.97 0.88 13.32
C GLY A 64 -9.22 2.17 14.11
N GLY A 65 -10.06 2.14 15.15
CA GLY A 65 -10.15 3.26 16.08
C GLY A 65 -9.01 3.23 17.09
N PHE A 66 -8.01 4.11 16.93
CA PHE A 66 -7.15 4.58 18.04
C PHE A 66 -7.99 5.44 18.99
N ASP A 67 -9.10 4.91 19.50
CA ASP A 67 -9.88 5.63 20.49
C ASP A 67 -9.02 5.67 21.76
N GLN A 68 -8.41 6.83 21.99
CA GLN A 68 -7.79 7.21 23.26
C GLN A 68 -8.86 7.39 24.36
N SER A 69 -9.96 6.64 24.32
CA SER A 69 -10.85 6.58 25.45
C SER A 69 -10.06 6.00 26.61
N SER A 70 -10.24 6.59 27.78
CA SER A 70 -9.45 6.35 29.00
C SER A 70 -9.62 4.95 29.60
N ARG A 71 -10.04 3.96 28.81
CA ARG A 71 -10.33 2.59 29.21
C ARG A 71 -9.27 1.68 28.63
N THR A 72 -8.18 1.51 29.36
CA THR A 72 -7.12 0.53 29.06
C THR A 72 -7.32 -0.70 29.92
N GLY A 73 -7.17 -1.89 29.33
CA GLY A 73 -7.03 -3.11 30.10
C GLY A 73 -5.72 -3.09 30.89
N GLU A 74 -5.73 -3.61 32.11
CA GLU A 74 -4.54 -3.69 32.97
C GLU A 74 -4.29 -5.15 33.36
N VAL A 75 -3.08 -5.63 33.09
CA VAL A 75 -2.68 -7.03 33.26
C VAL A 75 -1.44 -7.09 34.13
N GLU A 76 -1.54 -7.80 35.26
CA GLU A 76 -0.40 -8.09 36.14
C GLU A 76 0.29 -9.39 35.68
N LEU A 77 1.61 -9.34 35.52
CA LEU A 77 2.48 -10.42 35.08
C LEU A 77 3.11 -11.13 36.29
N THR A 78 3.45 -12.42 36.13
CA THR A 78 4.11 -13.20 37.19
C THR A 78 5.56 -12.80 37.43
N MET A 79 6.22 -12.27 36.40
CA MET A 79 7.60 -11.79 36.42
C MET A 79 7.66 -10.40 35.78
N PRO A 80 8.61 -9.55 36.20
CA PRO A 80 8.83 -8.25 35.56
C PRO A 80 9.31 -8.40 34.12
N LEU A 81 8.95 -7.43 33.28
CA LEU A 81 9.44 -7.32 31.91
C LEU A 81 10.96 -7.19 31.87
N LYS A 82 11.59 -7.80 30.86
CA LYS A 82 13.03 -7.72 30.64
C LYS A 82 13.40 -6.54 29.75
N PHE A 83 12.50 -6.11 28.88
CA PHE A 83 12.75 -5.07 27.89
C PHE A 83 11.83 -3.86 28.07
N ASP A 84 12.29 -2.72 27.54
CA ASP A 84 11.40 -1.59 27.29
C ASP A 84 10.59 -1.85 26.02
N HIS A 85 9.28 -1.68 26.13
CA HIS A 85 8.29 -1.82 25.08
C HIS A 85 7.59 -0.49 24.78
N MET A 86 7.27 -0.27 23.51
CA MET A 86 6.72 0.98 23.01
C MET A 86 5.19 0.97 22.99
N LEU A 87 4.59 2.16 22.91
CA LEU A 87 3.16 2.30 22.65
C LEU A 87 2.77 1.57 21.35
N ALA A 88 1.62 0.91 21.38
CA ALA A 88 1.01 0.18 20.28
C ALA A 88 1.80 -1.05 19.78
N GLU A 89 2.77 -1.53 20.57
CA GLU A 89 3.43 -2.81 20.32
C GLU A 89 2.47 -3.99 20.53
N ASP A 90 2.60 -5.04 19.73
CA ASP A 90 1.68 -6.17 19.73
C ASP A 90 1.83 -7.03 21.00
N VAL A 91 0.69 -7.47 21.53
CA VAL A 91 0.59 -8.44 22.62
C VAL A 91 -0.36 -9.55 22.18
N SER A 92 0.10 -10.80 22.26
CA SER A 92 -0.68 -11.95 21.77
C SER A 92 -0.58 -13.17 22.67
N ASP A 93 -1.57 -14.05 22.59
CA ASP A 93 -1.56 -15.38 23.20
C ASP A 93 -2.21 -16.37 22.21
N LYS A 94 -1.71 -17.60 22.14
CA LYS A 94 -2.15 -18.59 21.14
C LYS A 94 -3.53 -19.21 21.42
N GLY A 95 -4.13 -18.95 22.59
CA GLY A 95 -5.34 -19.61 23.06
C GLY A 95 -5.12 -21.10 23.33
N THR A 96 -6.22 -21.84 23.46
CA THR A 96 -6.18 -23.32 23.59
C THR A 96 -6.69 -24.04 22.35
N GLY A 97 -7.23 -23.33 21.35
CA GLY A 97 -7.55 -23.89 20.04
C GLY A 97 -8.79 -24.78 20.01
N ILE A 98 -8.80 -25.76 19.09
CA ILE A 98 -9.91 -26.70 18.88
C ILE A 98 -9.35 -28.12 18.97
N ASP A 99 -10.01 -28.97 19.77
CA ASP A 99 -9.67 -30.38 19.90
C ASP A 99 -10.59 -31.23 19.02
N PHE A 100 -10.02 -32.22 18.33
CA PHE A 100 -10.78 -33.15 17.48
C PHE A 100 -10.94 -34.51 18.15
N GLU A 101 -12.13 -35.09 18.07
CA GLU A 101 -12.37 -36.49 18.48
C GLU A 101 -13.14 -37.24 17.38
N PRO A 102 -12.58 -38.33 16.83
CA PRO A 102 -11.24 -38.86 17.09
C PRO A 102 -10.14 -37.86 16.69
N ALA A 103 -8.93 -38.05 17.22
CA ALA A 103 -7.78 -37.21 16.89
C ALA A 103 -7.58 -37.13 15.37
N THR A 104 -7.11 -35.99 14.87
CA THR A 104 -6.79 -35.83 13.46
C THR A 104 -5.74 -36.87 13.06
N ARG A 105 -5.87 -37.39 11.83
CA ARG A 105 -4.94 -38.40 11.30
C ARG A 105 -3.51 -37.87 11.21
N PHE A 106 -3.38 -36.55 11.03
CA PHE A 106 -2.11 -35.85 10.91
C PHE A 106 -1.99 -34.82 12.04
N GLU A 107 -0.77 -34.62 12.51
CA GLU A 107 -0.43 -33.50 13.38
C GLU A 107 -0.59 -32.19 12.58
N HIS A 108 -1.19 -31.18 13.21
CA HIS A 108 -1.43 -29.88 12.59
C HIS A 108 -0.63 -28.78 13.28
N ARG A 109 -0.17 -27.79 12.53
CA ARG A 109 0.63 -26.66 13.03
C ARG A 109 -0.11 -25.32 12.86
N SER A 110 0.33 -24.29 13.59
CA SER A 110 -0.19 -22.92 13.40
C SER A 110 0.05 -22.48 11.95
N GLY A 111 -0.98 -21.92 11.31
CA GLY A 111 -0.94 -21.58 9.89
C GLY A 111 -1.50 -22.66 8.95
N ASP A 112 -1.75 -23.89 9.44
CA ASP A 112 -2.48 -24.89 8.68
C ASP A 112 -3.88 -24.38 8.35
N ALA A 113 -4.27 -24.48 7.08
CA ALA A 113 -5.60 -24.09 6.65
C ALA A 113 -6.64 -25.08 7.22
N VAL A 114 -7.34 -24.66 8.28
CA VAL A 114 -8.53 -25.38 8.78
C VAL A 114 -9.72 -24.98 7.91
N GLN A 115 -9.82 -25.58 6.73
CA GLN A 115 -10.89 -25.29 5.78
C GLN A 115 -11.82 -26.50 5.67
N ALA A 116 -13.13 -26.26 5.74
CA ALA A 116 -14.09 -27.27 5.33
C ALA A 116 -13.82 -27.62 3.85
N LEU A 117 -13.81 -28.91 3.50
CA LEU A 117 -13.53 -29.39 2.14
C LEU A 117 -14.43 -28.78 1.05
N GLY A 118 -15.52 -28.11 1.45
CA GLY A 118 -16.45 -27.44 0.56
C GLY A 118 -17.14 -28.42 -0.38
N SER A 119 -17.79 -27.90 -1.42
CA SER A 119 -18.40 -28.71 -2.48
C SER A 119 -17.41 -29.11 -3.59
N GLY A 120 -16.18 -28.59 -3.55
CA GLY A 120 -15.20 -28.74 -4.62
C GLY A 120 -15.60 -28.09 -5.95
N ILE A 121 -14.77 -28.30 -6.98
CA ILE A 121 -15.04 -27.91 -8.38
C ILE A 121 -15.36 -29.17 -9.17
N LYS A 122 -16.49 -29.20 -9.88
CA LYS A 122 -16.82 -30.30 -10.78
C LYS A 122 -16.04 -30.13 -12.08
N LEU A 123 -15.06 -31.00 -12.30
CA LEU A 123 -14.30 -31.02 -13.54
C LEU A 123 -15.13 -31.65 -14.66
N ARG A 124 -15.03 -31.08 -15.87
CA ARG A 124 -15.67 -31.64 -17.07
C ARG A 124 -15.00 -32.95 -17.50
N ASN A 125 -13.68 -33.02 -17.34
CA ASN A 125 -12.85 -34.17 -17.67
C ASN A 125 -12.25 -34.73 -16.38
N THR A 126 -11.96 -36.02 -16.37
CA THR A 126 -11.23 -36.67 -15.27
C THR A 126 -9.78 -36.18 -15.21
N ILE A 127 -9.23 -36.06 -14.00
CA ILE A 127 -7.78 -35.85 -13.83
C ILE A 127 -7.02 -37.12 -14.23
N GLU A 128 -5.89 -36.94 -14.92
CA GLU A 128 -5.10 -38.05 -15.46
C GLU A 128 -4.01 -38.54 -14.48
N ASN A 129 -3.68 -37.74 -13.47
CA ASN A 129 -2.65 -38.02 -12.48
C ASN A 129 -3.20 -37.91 -11.06
N ASN A 130 -2.55 -38.60 -10.13
CA ASN A 130 -2.74 -38.38 -8.70
C ASN A 130 -1.95 -37.15 -8.26
N TYR A 131 -2.51 -36.40 -7.31
CA TYR A 131 -1.90 -35.19 -6.77
C TYR A 131 -1.99 -35.22 -5.24
N GLU A 132 -0.92 -34.80 -4.58
CA GLU A 132 -0.88 -34.68 -3.12
C GLU A 132 -1.75 -33.50 -2.64
N ALA A 133 -2.23 -33.57 -1.40
CA ALA A 133 -2.92 -32.44 -0.78
C ALA A 133 -2.00 -31.21 -0.73
N GLY A 134 -2.55 -30.03 -1.04
CA GLY A 134 -1.77 -28.79 -1.15
C GLY A 134 -1.14 -28.56 -2.53
N THR A 135 -1.28 -29.49 -3.48
CA THR A 135 -0.88 -29.25 -4.87
C THR A 135 -1.56 -27.99 -5.41
N ALA A 136 -0.76 -27.07 -5.97
CA ALA A 136 -1.26 -25.79 -6.47
C ALA A 136 -2.22 -26.00 -7.67
N VAL A 137 -3.36 -25.28 -7.64
CA VAL A 137 -4.32 -25.22 -8.75
C VAL A 137 -4.18 -23.85 -9.42
N LEU A 138 -3.71 -23.83 -10.67
CA LEU A 138 -3.55 -22.60 -11.45
C LEU A 138 -4.73 -22.39 -12.42
N ASN A 139 -5.28 -21.18 -12.46
CA ASN A 139 -6.25 -20.76 -13.47
C ASN A 139 -5.60 -19.80 -14.51
N PRO A 140 -4.94 -20.32 -15.57
CA PRO A 140 -4.24 -19.48 -16.55
C PRO A 140 -5.18 -18.63 -17.43
N SER A 141 -6.48 -18.92 -17.37
CA SER A 141 -7.52 -18.18 -18.08
C SER A 141 -7.96 -16.91 -17.36
N ASP A 142 -7.64 -16.74 -16.06
CA ASP A 142 -7.88 -15.47 -15.37
C ASP A 142 -6.93 -14.40 -15.91
N LYS A 143 -7.50 -13.36 -16.54
CA LYS A 143 -6.78 -12.19 -17.07
C LYS A 143 -6.97 -10.93 -16.23
N THR A 144 -7.60 -11.08 -15.07
CA THR A 144 -8.03 -9.96 -14.22
C THR A 144 -7.32 -9.95 -12.86
N SER A 145 -6.81 -11.10 -12.42
CA SER A 145 -6.13 -11.26 -11.13
C SER A 145 -4.66 -11.66 -11.32
N GLY A 146 -3.75 -11.06 -10.52
CA GLY A 146 -2.32 -11.33 -10.58
C GLY A 146 -1.60 -10.62 -11.73
N TYR A 147 -0.32 -10.95 -11.93
CA TYR A 147 0.53 -10.34 -12.97
C TYR A 147 0.04 -10.68 -14.39
N GLN A 148 -0.15 -9.66 -15.23
CA GLN A 148 -0.70 -9.78 -16.60
C GLN A 148 0.30 -9.48 -17.72
N GLY A 149 1.59 -9.31 -17.39
CA GLY A 149 2.59 -8.99 -18.40
C GLY A 149 2.92 -10.18 -19.32
N GLN A 150 3.64 -9.91 -20.40
CA GLN A 150 3.97 -10.91 -21.42
C GLN A 150 4.91 -12.02 -20.91
N ILE A 151 5.79 -11.67 -19.98
CA ILE A 151 6.76 -12.61 -19.38
C ILE A 151 6.06 -13.37 -18.24
N LYS A 152 5.81 -14.67 -18.42
CA LYS A 152 5.13 -15.47 -17.40
C LYS A 152 5.99 -15.63 -16.14
N PRO A 153 5.41 -15.56 -14.93
CA PRO A 153 6.10 -15.96 -13.70
C PRO A 153 6.56 -17.41 -13.77
N ASP A 154 7.76 -17.65 -13.25
CA ASP A 154 8.35 -18.98 -13.02
C ASP A 154 7.84 -19.62 -11.73
N GLN A 155 7.31 -18.81 -10.80
CA GLN A 155 6.69 -19.26 -9.56
C GLN A 155 5.33 -18.59 -9.31
N TRP A 156 4.44 -19.31 -8.64
CA TRP A 156 3.09 -18.84 -8.31
C TRP A 156 2.87 -18.96 -6.81
N TYR A 157 2.42 -17.87 -6.20
CA TYR A 157 2.01 -17.81 -4.81
C TYR A 157 0.49 -17.70 -4.75
N GLY A 158 -0.11 -18.24 -3.68
CA GLY A 158 -1.54 -18.05 -3.41
C GLY A 158 -1.90 -16.57 -3.26
N SER A 159 -3.19 -16.26 -3.28
CA SER A 159 -3.63 -14.89 -2.99
C SER A 159 -3.30 -14.54 -1.54
N PRO A 160 -2.70 -13.37 -1.26
CA PRO A 160 -2.46 -12.94 0.11
C PRO A 160 -3.81 -12.77 0.83
N LEU A 161 -3.81 -12.97 2.15
CA LEU A 161 -5.00 -12.75 2.98
C LEU A 161 -5.49 -11.29 2.94
N SER A 162 -4.62 -10.35 2.56
CA SER A 162 -4.91 -8.92 2.42
C SER A 162 -4.07 -8.30 1.31
N THR A 163 -4.64 -7.41 0.51
CA THR A 163 -3.92 -6.69 -0.56
C THR A 163 -3.21 -5.44 -0.08
N THR A 164 -3.41 -5.04 1.18
CA THR A 164 -2.95 -3.74 1.71
C THR A 164 -1.89 -3.85 2.79
N ALA A 165 -1.80 -4.99 3.46
CA ALA A 165 -0.88 -5.25 4.56
C ALA A 165 -0.83 -6.76 4.88
N GLY A 166 0.31 -7.23 5.39
CA GLY A 166 0.48 -8.59 5.89
C GLY A 166 1.93 -9.02 5.94
N SER A 167 2.16 -10.32 6.10
CA SER A 167 3.48 -10.94 6.03
C SER A 167 3.48 -12.10 5.03
N LEU A 168 4.59 -12.27 4.32
CA LEU A 168 4.89 -13.43 3.47
C LEU A 168 6.17 -14.08 4.01
N ALA A 169 6.22 -15.40 4.12
CA ALA A 169 7.44 -16.12 4.45
C ALA A 169 7.59 -17.33 3.53
N LEU A 170 8.83 -17.61 3.13
CA LEU A 170 9.21 -18.84 2.45
C LEU A 170 9.71 -19.82 3.51
N ILE A 171 8.97 -20.90 3.68
CA ILE A 171 9.31 -21.99 4.60
C ILE A 171 9.86 -23.18 3.80
N ASP A 172 10.76 -23.94 4.40
CA ASP A 172 11.18 -25.23 3.86
C ASP A 172 10.06 -26.29 3.97
N ASN A 173 10.36 -27.51 3.52
CA ASN A 173 9.40 -28.62 3.56
C ASN A 173 9.05 -29.10 4.99
N SER A 174 9.82 -28.69 6.00
CA SER A 174 9.54 -29.00 7.40
C SER A 174 8.53 -28.01 8.03
N GLY A 175 8.33 -26.86 7.37
CA GLY A 175 7.49 -25.78 7.87
C GLY A 175 8.07 -25.06 9.09
N GLU A 176 9.35 -25.30 9.41
CA GLU A 176 10.03 -24.77 10.60
C GLU A 176 11.15 -23.80 10.25
N VAL A 177 11.83 -23.99 9.10
CA VAL A 177 12.92 -23.12 8.66
C VAL A 177 12.40 -22.09 7.68
N ILE A 178 12.62 -20.82 7.99
CA ILE A 178 12.36 -19.70 7.09
C ILE A 178 13.60 -19.45 6.26
N VAL A 179 13.44 -19.46 4.95
CA VAL A 179 14.49 -19.07 4.00
C VAL A 179 14.46 -17.56 3.79
N ASP A 180 13.27 -16.94 3.86
CA ASP A 180 13.09 -15.51 3.64
C ASP A 180 11.70 -15.05 4.17
N ALA A 181 11.58 -13.82 4.65
CA ALA A 181 10.32 -13.22 5.08
C ALA A 181 10.19 -11.74 4.70
N ILE A 182 8.96 -11.31 4.45
CA ILE A 182 8.60 -9.94 4.08
C ILE A 182 7.42 -9.50 4.92
N VAL A 183 7.53 -8.35 5.56
CA VAL A 183 6.39 -7.62 6.12
C VAL A 183 6.05 -6.47 5.17
N TYR A 184 4.79 -6.39 4.75
CA TYR A 184 4.33 -5.33 3.84
C TYR A 184 3.13 -4.56 4.39
N GLY A 185 3.02 -3.28 4.03
CA GLY A 185 1.99 -2.38 4.54
C GLY A 185 2.13 -0.94 4.09
N SER A 186 1.48 -0.01 4.80
CA SER A 186 1.61 1.44 4.58
C SER A 186 2.68 2.06 5.47
N ARG A 187 3.52 2.97 4.97
CA ARG A 187 4.54 3.69 5.77
C ARG A 187 4.02 4.57 6.93
N GLN A 188 2.72 4.59 7.22
CA GLN A 188 2.09 5.61 8.06
C GLN A 188 2.10 5.30 9.57
N SER A 189 2.34 4.05 10.00
CA SER A 189 2.37 3.69 11.43
C SER A 189 3.04 2.34 11.69
N ASN A 190 3.48 2.10 12.93
CA ASN A 190 4.00 0.82 13.43
C ASN A 190 3.00 -0.34 13.35
N SER A 191 1.70 -0.04 13.41
CA SER A 191 0.61 -1.01 13.25
C SER A 191 0.18 -1.22 11.77
N SER A 192 0.96 -0.73 10.81
CA SER A 192 0.56 -0.78 9.40
C SER A 192 0.60 -2.18 8.78
N ALA A 193 1.24 -3.15 9.44
CA ALA A 193 1.16 -4.58 9.15
C ALA A 193 -0.08 -5.23 9.80
N ASN A 194 -1.22 -4.53 9.80
CA ASN A 194 -2.44 -5.04 10.45
C ASN A 194 -2.95 -6.29 9.72
N GLY A 195 -2.80 -7.45 10.35
CA GLY A 195 -3.18 -8.76 9.86
C GLY A 195 -2.78 -9.81 10.89
N THR A 196 -3.42 -10.98 10.86
CA THR A 196 -3.00 -12.10 11.71
C THR A 196 -1.58 -12.51 11.31
N ILE A 197 -0.58 -12.14 12.11
CA ILE A 197 0.75 -12.71 12.00
C ILE A 197 0.63 -14.14 12.55
N THR A 198 0.54 -15.12 11.67
CA THR A 198 0.34 -16.53 12.06
C THR A 198 1.51 -17.12 12.86
N SER A 199 2.65 -16.42 12.83
CA SER A 199 3.88 -16.79 13.52
C SER A 199 4.66 -15.51 13.93
N PRO A 200 4.26 -14.80 15.00
CA PRO A 200 4.95 -13.60 15.47
C PRO A 200 6.42 -13.85 15.85
N GLU A 201 6.79 -15.11 16.08
CA GLU A 201 8.18 -15.54 16.26
C GLU A 201 9.04 -15.40 15.00
N ILE A 202 8.41 -15.35 13.82
CA ILE A 202 9.03 -15.24 12.50
C ILE A 202 9.12 -13.77 12.06
N ALA A 203 8.29 -12.90 12.65
CA ALA A 203 8.36 -11.47 12.40
C ALA A 203 9.57 -10.87 13.13
N THR A 204 10.76 -10.95 12.54
CA THR A 204 11.86 -10.08 12.95
C THR A 204 11.56 -8.70 12.41
N LEU A 205 11.26 -7.75 13.30
CA LEU A 205 11.19 -6.34 12.96
C LEU A 205 12.63 -5.85 12.68
N GLU A 206 13.06 -6.10 11.45
CA GLU A 206 14.36 -5.72 10.92
C GLU A 206 14.40 -4.21 10.67
N GLY A 207 15.29 -3.48 11.34
CA GLY A 207 15.54 -2.04 11.13
C GLY A 207 15.09 -1.08 12.25
N ASP A 208 15.33 0.23 12.04
CA ASP A 208 14.89 1.30 12.94
C ASP A 208 13.37 1.27 13.10
N GLN A 209 12.92 1.25 14.36
CA GLN A 209 11.53 1.13 14.75
C GLN A 209 10.80 2.49 14.80
N SER A 210 11.49 3.59 14.51
CA SER A 210 10.85 4.89 14.39
C SER A 210 9.94 4.95 13.15
N GLN A 211 8.80 5.64 13.24
CA GLN A 211 7.90 5.94 12.10
C GLN A 211 7.32 4.73 11.32
N GLY A 212 7.17 3.56 11.94
CA GLY A 212 6.46 2.43 11.36
C GLY A 212 7.29 1.21 10.98
N GLY A 213 8.60 1.26 11.23
CA GLY A 213 9.53 0.17 10.94
C GLY A 213 9.89 0.05 9.46
N CYS A 214 10.86 -0.81 9.15
CA CYS A 214 11.22 -1.13 7.78
C CYS A 214 10.32 -2.20 7.19
N ILE A 215 9.28 -1.73 6.51
CA ILE A 215 8.31 -2.56 5.80
C ILE A 215 8.37 -2.32 4.28
N VAL A 216 8.01 -3.35 3.53
CA VAL A 216 7.80 -3.28 2.09
C VAL A 216 6.50 -2.52 1.81
N ILE A 217 6.55 -1.43 1.06
CA ILE A 217 5.33 -0.68 0.73
C ILE A 217 4.49 -1.52 -0.22
N ALA A 218 3.27 -1.88 0.18
CA ALA A 218 2.35 -2.58 -0.70
C ALA A 218 2.22 -1.80 -2.03
N PRO A 219 2.41 -2.43 -3.21
CA PRO A 219 2.37 -1.76 -4.50
C PRO A 219 0.93 -1.44 -4.94
N VAL A 220 0.06 -1.09 -4.00
CA VAL A 220 -1.30 -0.65 -4.27
C VAL A 220 -1.30 0.76 -4.89
N PRO A 221 -2.30 1.09 -5.71
CA PRO A 221 -2.59 2.49 -6.03
C PRO A 221 -2.73 3.28 -4.72
N GLY A 222 -2.12 4.45 -4.63
CA GLY A 222 -2.37 5.36 -3.50
C GLY A 222 -3.87 5.58 -3.35
N ARG A 223 -4.38 5.66 -2.11
CA ARG A 223 -5.77 6.05 -1.86
C ARG A 223 -5.95 7.49 -2.35
N ASN A 224 -6.35 7.68 -3.61
CA ASN A 224 -6.74 8.97 -4.14
C ASN A 224 -8.10 9.33 -3.51
N THR A 225 -8.08 10.10 -2.42
CA THR A 225 -9.29 10.57 -1.72
C THR A 225 -9.91 11.82 -2.38
N GLY A 226 -9.88 11.89 -3.71
CA GLY A 226 -10.45 12.97 -4.52
C GLY A 226 -11.78 12.56 -5.19
N PRO A 227 -12.68 13.51 -5.52
CA PRO A 227 -13.98 13.22 -6.14
C PRO A 227 -13.88 12.72 -7.60
N TYR A 228 -12.72 12.84 -8.23
CA TYR A 228 -12.40 12.18 -9.50
C TYR A 228 -11.60 10.90 -9.23
N VAL A 229 -12.31 9.86 -8.78
CA VAL A 229 -11.80 8.49 -8.88
C VAL A 229 -11.83 8.12 -10.36
N VAL A 230 -10.77 8.45 -11.08
CA VAL A 230 -10.44 7.65 -12.25
C VAL A 230 -9.84 6.39 -11.66
N THR A 231 -10.65 5.33 -11.58
CA THR A 231 -10.12 3.98 -11.51
C THR A 231 -9.07 3.92 -12.62
N PRO A 232 -7.77 3.81 -12.30
CA PRO A 232 -6.77 3.69 -13.35
C PRO A 232 -7.25 2.60 -14.29
N SER A 233 -7.38 2.91 -15.58
CA SER A 233 -7.72 1.89 -16.56
C SER A 233 -6.54 0.93 -16.58
N GLY A 234 -6.73 -0.24 -15.98
CA GLY A 234 -5.66 -1.18 -15.67
C GLY A 234 -5.21 -1.06 -14.23
N ASN A 235 -5.11 -2.20 -13.55
CA ASN A 235 -4.24 -2.32 -12.39
C ASN A 235 -2.90 -1.73 -12.84
N ASN A 236 -2.48 -0.62 -12.23
CA ASN A 236 -1.13 -0.12 -12.46
C ASN A 236 -0.23 -1.32 -12.24
N ASN A 237 0.54 -1.71 -13.26
CA ASN A 237 1.44 -2.85 -13.16
C ASN A 237 2.61 -2.37 -12.31
N ARG A 238 2.31 -2.15 -11.02
CA ARG A 238 3.14 -1.57 -9.99
C ARG A 238 3.70 -2.75 -9.22
N SER A 239 5.00 -2.79 -9.13
CA SER A 239 5.72 -3.85 -8.44
C SER A 239 6.74 -3.27 -7.49
N ILE A 240 7.10 -4.10 -6.52
CA ILE A 240 8.20 -3.88 -5.61
C ILE A 240 9.19 -5.02 -5.81
N GLY A 241 10.48 -4.72 -5.79
CA GLY A 241 11.53 -5.71 -6.06
C GLY A 241 12.75 -5.48 -5.17
N ARG A 242 13.47 -6.57 -4.86
CA ARG A 242 14.70 -6.54 -4.06
C ARG A 242 15.90 -5.98 -4.83
N PHE A 243 16.24 -4.72 -4.61
CA PHE A 243 17.37 -4.01 -5.20
C PHE A 243 18.69 -4.24 -4.42
N PRO A 244 19.86 -4.20 -5.07
CA PRO A 244 20.14 -4.16 -6.51
C PRO A 244 20.32 -5.53 -7.17
N ASP A 245 20.53 -6.58 -6.38
CA ASP A 245 21.03 -7.88 -6.81
C ASP A 245 20.37 -9.05 -6.06
N GLY A 246 19.30 -8.78 -5.31
CA GLY A 246 18.68 -9.75 -4.43
C GLY A 246 19.46 -10.00 -3.13
N SER A 247 20.52 -9.22 -2.84
CA SER A 247 21.14 -9.23 -1.52
C SER A 247 20.14 -8.82 -0.46
N ASP A 248 20.15 -9.57 0.64
CA ASP A 248 19.43 -9.25 1.86
C ASP A 248 20.36 -8.43 2.76
N THR A 249 19.91 -7.26 3.21
CA THR A 249 20.66 -6.45 4.20
C THR A 249 20.02 -6.54 5.58
N ASP A 250 19.17 -7.55 5.79
CA ASP A 250 18.30 -7.68 6.96
C ASP A 250 17.52 -6.36 7.18
N SER A 251 17.06 -5.73 6.08
CA SER A 251 16.36 -4.46 6.11
C SER A 251 15.53 -4.22 4.84
N ASN A 252 14.23 -4.54 4.93
CA ASN A 252 13.26 -4.30 3.86
C ASN A 252 13.27 -2.87 3.26
N CYS A 253 13.63 -1.83 4.04
CA CYS A 253 13.76 -0.45 3.54
C CYS A 253 14.88 -0.28 2.49
N ASN A 254 15.97 -1.02 2.68
CA ASN A 254 17.16 -0.95 1.86
C ASN A 254 17.02 -1.91 0.69
N ASP A 255 16.45 -3.07 0.97
CA ASP A 255 16.36 -4.16 0.02
C ASP A 255 15.24 -3.91 -0.97
N PHE A 256 14.08 -3.36 -0.58
CA PHE A 256 12.97 -3.21 -1.52
C PHE A 256 12.81 -1.81 -2.09
N LEU A 257 12.74 -1.75 -3.42
CA LEU A 257 12.39 -0.54 -4.16
C LEU A 257 11.05 -0.71 -4.87
N LEU A 258 10.22 0.32 -4.72
CA LEU A 258 8.96 0.44 -5.42
C LEU A 258 9.22 1.00 -6.81
N GLN A 259 8.66 0.34 -7.83
CA GLN A 259 8.77 0.79 -9.22
C GLN A 259 8.33 2.25 -9.36
N ASN A 260 9.16 3.03 -10.05
CA ASN A 260 8.86 4.42 -10.40
C ASN A 260 7.68 4.44 -11.36
N THR A 261 6.49 4.79 -10.86
CA THR A 261 5.26 4.88 -11.65
C THR A 261 4.55 6.19 -11.36
N THR A 262 4.01 6.81 -12.40
CA THR A 262 3.06 7.91 -12.33
C THR A 262 1.90 7.60 -13.28
N THR A 263 0.89 8.46 -13.31
CA THR A 263 -0.17 8.43 -14.31
C THR A 263 -0.16 9.70 -15.14
N LEU A 264 -0.74 9.63 -16.34
CA LEU A 264 -1.03 10.81 -17.15
C LEU A 264 -2.11 11.66 -16.49
N SER A 265 -1.83 12.93 -16.26
CA SER A 265 -2.79 13.91 -15.73
C SER A 265 -3.73 14.48 -16.80
N ALA A 266 -3.36 14.33 -18.08
CA ALA A 266 -4.17 14.69 -19.23
C ALA A 266 -3.96 13.69 -20.37
N ARG A 267 -4.93 13.60 -21.30
CA ARG A 267 -4.81 12.77 -22.50
C ARG A 267 -3.60 13.21 -23.34
N SER A 268 -2.80 12.26 -23.79
CA SER A 268 -1.69 12.45 -24.72
C SER A 268 -2.04 11.79 -26.06
N THR A 269 -2.15 12.58 -27.12
CA THR A 269 -2.53 12.09 -28.45
C THR A 269 -1.35 11.47 -29.19
N ASN A 270 -1.65 10.62 -30.18
CA ASN A 270 -0.66 10.20 -31.18
C ASN A 270 0.04 11.45 -31.77
N GLY A 271 1.37 11.39 -31.90
CA GLY A 271 2.22 12.48 -32.34
C GLY A 271 2.64 13.45 -31.23
N ALA A 272 2.13 13.30 -30.00
CA ALA A 272 2.59 14.12 -28.88
C ALA A 272 3.99 13.68 -28.43
N ASN A 273 4.89 14.63 -28.23
CA ASN A 273 6.22 14.39 -27.65
C ASN A 273 6.36 14.99 -26.25
N ASN A 274 5.29 15.52 -25.67
CA ASN A 274 5.26 16.03 -24.30
C ASN A 274 4.05 15.46 -23.58
N ILE A 275 4.29 14.79 -22.46
CA ILE A 275 3.27 14.15 -21.65
C ILE A 275 3.10 14.89 -20.33
N LYS A 276 1.86 14.97 -19.82
CA LYS A 276 1.56 15.61 -18.54
C LYS A 276 1.32 14.53 -17.50
N THR A 277 2.10 14.52 -16.43
CA THR A 277 2.07 13.46 -15.41
C THR A 277 1.69 14.00 -14.03
N ALA A 278 1.15 13.13 -13.18
CA ALA A 278 0.79 13.48 -11.80
C ALA A 278 2.03 13.76 -10.92
N SER A 279 3.15 13.10 -11.21
CA SER A 279 4.45 13.33 -10.58
C SER A 279 5.58 13.18 -11.60
N VAL A 280 6.71 13.82 -11.30
CA VAL A 280 7.99 13.71 -12.02
C VAL A 280 9.14 13.28 -11.11
N ALA A 281 8.87 13.06 -9.81
CA ALA A 281 9.87 12.94 -8.76
C ALA A 281 10.95 11.89 -9.02
N ASP A 282 10.59 10.79 -9.72
CA ASP A 282 11.46 9.63 -9.90
C ASP A 282 11.87 9.39 -11.37
N PHE A 283 11.62 10.37 -12.25
CA PHE A 283 12.03 10.32 -13.65
C PHE A 283 13.31 11.14 -13.88
N VAL A 284 14.18 10.67 -14.77
CA VAL A 284 15.44 11.34 -15.15
C VAL A 284 15.59 11.45 -16.67
N VAL A 285 16.39 12.41 -17.13
CA VAL A 285 16.76 12.55 -18.54
C VAL A 285 17.58 11.32 -18.98
N GLY A 286 17.31 10.83 -20.19
CA GLY A 286 17.93 9.63 -20.77
C GLY A 286 17.24 8.32 -20.39
N GLN A 287 16.32 8.33 -19.43
CA GLN A 287 15.58 7.15 -19.00
C GLN A 287 14.61 6.67 -20.09
N GLU A 288 14.60 5.36 -20.37
CA GLU A 288 13.51 4.72 -21.09
C GLU A 288 12.33 4.51 -20.14
N ILE A 289 11.12 4.86 -20.58
CA ILE A 289 9.87 4.68 -19.87
C ILE A 289 8.88 3.89 -20.72
N THR A 290 7.95 3.22 -20.06
CA THR A 290 6.80 2.58 -20.70
C THR A 290 5.54 3.40 -20.39
N ILE A 291 4.76 3.73 -21.42
CA ILE A 291 3.52 4.50 -21.32
C ILE A 291 2.36 3.59 -21.73
N GLY A 292 1.31 3.57 -20.91
CA GLY A 292 0.17 2.67 -21.08
C GLY A 292 0.42 1.26 -20.53
N THR A 293 -0.59 0.41 -20.67
CA THR A 293 -0.53 -1.02 -20.34
C THR A 293 -1.00 -1.84 -21.55
N ASP A 294 -0.71 -3.14 -21.53
CA ASP A 294 -1.22 -4.11 -22.50
C ASP A 294 -0.83 -3.79 -23.96
N ARG A 295 -1.74 -4.00 -24.92
CA ARG A 295 -1.47 -3.86 -26.36
C ARG A 295 -1.25 -2.42 -26.82
N ASN A 296 -1.62 -1.44 -25.99
CA ASN A 296 -1.41 -0.02 -26.28
C ASN A 296 -0.17 0.52 -25.58
N SER A 297 0.64 -0.33 -24.91
CA SER A 297 1.87 0.12 -24.28
C SER A 297 2.95 0.46 -25.31
N GLU A 298 3.67 1.56 -25.10
CA GLU A 298 4.84 1.91 -25.91
C GLU A 298 6.01 2.40 -25.05
N LYS A 299 7.22 2.25 -25.59
CA LYS A 299 8.46 2.71 -24.96
C LYS A 299 8.88 4.08 -25.49
N ALA A 300 9.31 4.96 -24.60
CA ALA A 300 9.80 6.29 -24.95
C ALA A 300 11.03 6.66 -24.12
N VAL A 301 11.94 7.46 -24.67
CA VAL A 301 13.11 7.96 -23.94
C VAL A 301 12.85 9.40 -23.51
N ILE A 302 13.13 9.73 -22.25
CA ILE A 302 13.01 11.07 -21.69
C ILE A 302 14.18 11.94 -22.16
N ILE A 303 13.90 13.13 -22.68
CA ILE A 303 14.93 14.14 -22.98
C ILE A 303 14.86 15.37 -22.08
N GLU A 304 13.71 15.60 -21.45
CA GLU A 304 13.54 16.70 -20.50
C GLU A 304 12.52 16.31 -19.42
N VAL A 305 12.83 16.63 -18.16
CA VAL A 305 11.90 16.49 -17.04
C VAL A 305 11.52 17.89 -16.56
N GLY A 306 10.28 18.28 -16.83
CA GLY A 306 9.70 19.53 -16.38
C GLY A 306 8.92 19.39 -15.08
N THR A 307 7.82 20.16 -14.96
CA THR A 307 6.96 20.18 -13.77
C THR A 307 5.69 19.36 -13.99
N ALA A 308 5.20 18.73 -12.91
CA ALA A 308 4.02 17.86 -12.92
C ALA A 308 2.70 18.64 -12.99
N GLY A 309 1.59 17.90 -13.13
CA GLY A 309 0.23 18.42 -13.01
C GLY A 309 -0.41 18.78 -14.34
N ALA A 310 -1.66 18.37 -14.49
CA ALA A 310 -2.58 18.91 -15.49
C ALA A 310 -4.02 18.82 -15.00
N THR A 311 -4.80 19.83 -15.33
CA THR A 311 -6.19 19.99 -14.94
C THR A 311 -6.94 20.81 -16.00
N THR A 312 -8.21 21.09 -15.77
CA THR A 312 -9.00 21.97 -16.62
C THR A 312 -9.66 23.08 -15.80
N VAL A 313 -9.85 24.22 -16.45
CA VAL A 313 -10.64 25.34 -15.93
C VAL A 313 -12.06 24.85 -15.64
N GLY A 314 -12.52 25.04 -14.42
CA GLY A 314 -13.84 24.62 -13.95
C GLY A 314 -14.97 25.57 -14.35
N THR A 315 -14.72 26.87 -14.27
CA THR A 315 -15.67 27.93 -14.61
C THR A 315 -15.00 29.00 -15.46
N ALA A 316 -15.78 29.76 -16.25
CA ALA A 316 -15.21 30.83 -17.06
C ALA A 316 -14.40 31.82 -16.20
N ILE A 317 -13.27 32.26 -16.74
CA ILE A 317 -12.31 33.16 -16.08
C ILE A 317 -12.18 34.41 -16.93
N ALA A 318 -12.35 35.57 -16.31
CA ALA A 318 -12.11 36.86 -16.97
C ALA A 318 -10.62 37.19 -17.02
N ALA A 319 -10.22 37.99 -18.03
CA ALA A 319 -8.92 38.65 -17.99
C ALA A 319 -8.79 39.50 -16.72
N GLY A 320 -7.59 39.56 -16.15
CA GLY A 320 -7.33 40.23 -14.88
C GLY A 320 -7.52 39.33 -13.64
N ALA A 321 -8.07 38.12 -13.79
CA ALA A 321 -8.26 37.22 -12.66
C ALA A 321 -6.94 36.60 -12.17
N THR A 322 -6.83 36.42 -10.85
CA THR A 322 -5.69 35.75 -10.19
C THR A 322 -6.08 34.42 -9.53
N ALA A 323 -7.35 34.03 -9.58
CA ALA A 323 -7.86 32.80 -9.01
C ALA A 323 -8.53 31.99 -10.11
N ILE A 324 -8.11 30.74 -10.24
CA ILE A 324 -8.60 29.81 -11.25
C ILE A 324 -9.31 28.67 -10.54
N PRO A 325 -10.65 28.56 -10.67
CA PRO A 325 -11.38 27.36 -10.28
C PRO A 325 -11.00 26.21 -11.20
N VAL A 326 -10.62 25.06 -10.65
CA VAL A 326 -10.13 23.89 -11.40
C VAL A 326 -10.81 22.61 -10.94
N THR A 327 -10.76 21.58 -11.79
CA THR A 327 -11.36 20.26 -11.52
C THR A 327 -10.50 19.37 -10.61
N GLY A 328 -9.24 19.74 -10.39
CA GLY A 328 -8.30 19.06 -9.50
C GLY A 328 -6.96 19.79 -9.46
N ILE A 329 -6.19 19.57 -8.40
CA ILE A 329 -4.90 20.22 -8.14
C ILE A 329 -3.72 19.25 -8.02
N GLU A 330 -3.91 17.97 -8.35
CA GLU A 330 -2.84 16.97 -8.25
C GLU A 330 -1.62 17.35 -9.10
N GLY A 331 -0.43 17.28 -8.50
CA GLY A 331 0.85 17.58 -9.13
C GLY A 331 1.23 19.07 -9.16
N PHE A 332 0.33 19.98 -8.77
CA PHE A 332 0.61 21.42 -8.74
C PHE A 332 1.20 21.88 -7.40
N ASN A 333 2.24 22.71 -7.47
CA ASN A 333 2.94 23.26 -6.29
C ASN A 333 3.06 24.79 -6.36
N ALA A 334 3.15 25.45 -5.20
CA ALA A 334 3.47 26.88 -5.15
C ALA A 334 4.85 27.16 -5.77
N GLY A 335 4.99 28.29 -6.46
CA GLY A 335 6.19 28.66 -7.22
C GLY A 335 6.30 28.02 -8.61
N GLN A 336 5.45 27.05 -8.94
CA GLN A 336 5.47 26.39 -10.24
C GLN A 336 4.94 27.29 -11.36
N THR A 337 5.64 27.33 -12.50
CA THR A 337 5.11 27.89 -13.76
C THR A 337 4.20 26.88 -14.45
N ILE A 338 3.01 27.35 -14.82
CA ILE A 338 1.99 26.60 -15.57
C ILE A 338 1.66 27.29 -16.88
N THR A 339 1.25 26.49 -17.86
CA THR A 339 0.66 26.95 -19.12
C THR A 339 -0.84 26.78 -19.06
N ILE A 340 -1.59 27.83 -19.43
CA ILE A 340 -3.04 27.84 -19.54
C ILE A 340 -3.41 27.95 -21.02
N ASN A 341 -4.32 27.07 -21.45
CA ASN A 341 -4.87 26.98 -22.80
C ASN A 341 -3.83 26.63 -23.88
N THR A 342 -4.26 26.63 -25.14
CA THR A 342 -3.41 26.41 -26.31
C THR A 342 -3.63 27.51 -27.36
N GLY A 343 -2.73 27.59 -28.35
CA GLY A 343 -2.84 28.52 -29.47
C GLY A 343 -2.78 30.00 -29.07
N ALA A 344 -3.57 30.85 -29.71
CA ALA A 344 -3.53 32.30 -29.55
C ALA A 344 -3.92 32.81 -28.14
N LYS A 345 -4.61 31.98 -27.35
CA LYS A 345 -4.99 32.29 -25.96
C LYS A 345 -4.08 31.59 -24.95
N MET A 346 -2.97 31.00 -25.39
CA MET A 346 -1.98 30.41 -24.50
C MET A 346 -1.29 31.50 -23.71
N GLU A 347 -1.20 31.32 -22.39
CA GLU A 347 -0.34 32.14 -21.54
C GLU A 347 0.27 31.31 -20.41
N THR A 348 1.34 31.85 -19.80
CA THR A 348 2.01 31.23 -18.65
C THR A 348 1.77 32.05 -17.40
N ALA A 349 1.67 31.37 -16.26
CA ALA A 349 1.51 32.00 -14.95
C ALA A 349 2.25 31.20 -13.87
N VAL A 350 2.59 31.85 -12.76
CA VAL A 350 3.22 31.19 -11.61
C VAL A 350 2.21 31.02 -10.50
N ILE A 351 2.13 29.81 -9.94
CA ILE A 351 1.25 29.46 -8.84
C ILE A 351 1.74 30.14 -7.56
N ALA A 352 0.87 30.93 -6.92
CA ALA A 352 1.09 31.43 -5.58
C ALA A 352 0.71 30.39 -4.52
N SER A 353 -0.43 29.73 -4.69
CA SER A 353 -0.93 28.70 -3.78
C SER A 353 -2.01 27.84 -4.43
N THR A 354 -2.19 26.62 -3.95
CA THR A 354 -3.34 25.76 -4.26
C THR A 354 -4.25 25.63 -3.05
N ALA A 355 -5.55 25.50 -3.27
CA ALA A 355 -6.53 25.32 -2.21
C ALA A 355 -7.55 24.26 -2.62
N THR A 356 -7.78 23.29 -1.74
CA THR A 356 -8.86 22.32 -1.91
C THR A 356 -10.20 22.98 -1.60
N GLY A 357 -11.22 22.64 -2.38
CA GLY A 357 -12.59 23.03 -2.09
C GLY A 357 -13.03 22.43 -0.75
N ARG A 358 -13.10 23.26 0.31
CA ARG A 358 -13.55 22.80 1.63
C ARG A 358 -15.05 22.55 1.63
N ARG A 359 -15.42 21.27 1.64
CA ARG A 359 -16.81 20.81 1.72
C ARG A 359 -17.39 21.18 3.09
N GLY A 360 -18.44 22.01 3.09
CA GLY A 360 -19.24 22.29 4.28
C GLY A 360 -20.59 21.60 4.17
N PHE A 361 -21.00 20.84 5.18
CA PHE A 361 -22.39 20.46 5.36
C PHE A 361 -23.17 21.68 5.84
N ARG A 362 -23.73 22.47 4.92
CA ARG A 362 -24.69 23.53 5.24
C ARG A 362 -25.99 23.27 4.50
N GLY A 363 -27.07 23.08 5.25
CA GLY A 363 -28.45 23.10 4.71
C GLY A 363 -28.87 21.90 3.85
N GLY A 364 -28.29 20.71 4.04
CA GLY A 364 -28.77 19.48 3.39
C GLY A 364 -28.45 19.32 1.90
N ALA A 365 -27.84 20.33 1.26
CA ALA A 365 -27.32 20.23 -0.09
C ALA A 365 -25.79 20.11 -0.08
N MET A 366 -25.25 19.12 -0.80
CA MET A 366 -23.82 19.09 -1.12
C MET A 366 -23.51 20.23 -2.10
N VAL A 367 -23.03 21.37 -1.59
CA VAL A 367 -22.27 22.30 -2.43
C VAL A 367 -20.85 21.73 -2.52
N MET A 368 -20.44 21.33 -3.72
CA MET A 368 -19.08 20.88 -4.00
C MET A 368 -18.27 22.08 -4.48
N PRO A 369 -17.62 22.86 -3.59
CA PRO A 369 -16.73 23.92 -4.05
C PRO A 369 -15.60 23.33 -4.89
N MET A 370 -15.25 24.00 -5.98
CA MET A 370 -14.13 23.58 -6.82
C MET A 370 -12.81 23.88 -6.12
N ASP A 371 -11.77 23.11 -6.49
CA ASP A 371 -10.42 23.45 -6.10
C ASP A 371 -9.99 24.75 -6.78
N THR A 372 -9.03 25.45 -6.19
CA THR A 372 -8.58 26.76 -6.71
C THR A 372 -7.06 26.81 -6.80
N ILE A 373 -6.56 27.26 -7.95
CA ILE A 373 -5.17 27.67 -8.14
C ILE A 373 -5.13 29.19 -8.09
N LYS A 374 -4.36 29.75 -7.14
CA LYS A 374 -4.10 31.19 -7.07
C LYS A 374 -2.78 31.49 -7.77
N LEU A 375 -2.76 32.53 -8.59
CA LEU A 375 -1.61 32.99 -9.34
C LEU A 375 -0.92 34.17 -8.63
N THR A 376 0.36 34.34 -8.91
CA THR A 376 1.15 35.50 -8.47
C THR A 376 0.85 36.75 -9.29
N THR A 377 0.43 36.59 -10.54
CA THR A 377 0.05 37.67 -11.46
C THR A 377 -1.31 37.40 -12.08
N ALA A 378 -1.99 38.48 -12.49
CA ALA A 378 -3.27 38.39 -13.15
C ALA A 378 -3.14 37.84 -14.57
N LEU A 379 -4.12 37.03 -15.00
CA LEU A 379 -4.20 36.52 -16.37
C LEU A 379 -4.43 37.65 -17.37
N LYS A 380 -3.80 37.54 -18.54
CA LYS A 380 -3.98 38.49 -19.64
C LYS A 380 -5.25 38.20 -20.43
N ASN A 381 -5.60 36.92 -20.58
CA ASN A 381 -6.71 36.47 -21.39
C ASN A 381 -7.86 35.94 -20.53
N ALA A 382 -9.05 35.95 -21.13
CA ALA A 382 -10.19 35.22 -20.61
C ALA A 382 -10.12 33.75 -21.07
N HIS A 383 -10.49 32.83 -20.18
CA HIS A 383 -10.50 31.38 -20.43
C HIS A 383 -11.87 30.77 -20.17
N THR A 384 -12.28 29.83 -21.02
CA THR A 384 -13.56 29.14 -20.90
C THR A 384 -13.42 27.86 -20.06
N PRO A 385 -14.51 27.35 -19.47
CA PRO A 385 -14.51 26.02 -18.86
C PRO A 385 -13.93 24.96 -19.82
N GLY A 386 -13.20 23.99 -19.28
CA GLY A 386 -12.53 22.95 -20.05
C GLY A 386 -11.15 23.35 -20.61
N SER A 387 -10.76 24.63 -20.56
CA SER A 387 -9.41 25.04 -20.99
C SER A 387 -8.35 24.30 -20.16
N GLN A 388 -7.36 23.69 -20.82
CA GLN A 388 -6.31 22.93 -20.12
C GLN A 388 -5.40 23.87 -19.33
N ILE A 389 -4.98 23.43 -18.15
CA ILE A 389 -3.90 24.01 -17.37
C ILE A 389 -2.91 22.90 -17.10
N SER A 390 -1.62 23.14 -17.31
CA SER A 390 -0.61 22.09 -17.11
C SER A 390 0.76 22.65 -16.73
N GLY A 391 1.52 21.86 -15.98
CA GLY A 391 2.98 22.04 -15.87
C GLY A 391 3.68 21.76 -17.20
N SER A 392 4.99 21.94 -17.23
CA SER A 392 5.79 21.70 -18.45
C SER A 392 5.84 20.22 -18.86
N GLY A 393 5.60 19.28 -17.93
CA GLY A 393 5.50 17.84 -18.23
C GLY A 393 6.85 17.18 -18.51
N ILE A 394 6.82 15.98 -19.10
CA ILE A 394 8.00 15.23 -19.53
C ILE A 394 8.07 15.27 -21.05
N THR A 395 9.22 15.67 -21.60
CA THR A 395 9.46 15.68 -23.06
C THR A 395 10.17 14.39 -23.48
N LEU A 396 9.65 13.79 -24.56
CA LEU A 396 10.08 12.51 -25.11
C LEU A 396 10.95 12.73 -26.36
N ALA A 397 11.94 11.87 -26.56
CA ALA A 397 12.85 11.89 -27.71
C ALA A 397 12.13 11.69 -29.05
N LYS A 398 11.02 10.94 -29.04
CA LYS A 398 10.19 10.66 -30.20
C LYS A 398 8.72 10.90 -29.86
N PRO A 399 7.91 11.35 -30.83
CA PRO A 399 6.46 11.41 -30.67
C PRO A 399 5.86 10.04 -30.34
N LEU A 400 4.78 10.05 -29.54
CA LEU A 400 3.97 8.87 -29.24
C LEU A 400 3.34 8.30 -30.50
N SER A 401 3.31 6.98 -30.60
CA SER A 401 2.65 6.24 -31.69
C SER A 401 1.17 5.98 -31.38
N TYR A 402 0.80 5.96 -30.10
CA TYR A 402 -0.57 5.73 -29.64
C TYR A 402 -1.14 6.94 -28.91
N THR A 403 -2.47 6.97 -28.82
CA THR A 403 -3.16 7.90 -27.91
C THR A 403 -3.33 7.22 -26.57
N HIS A 404 -2.97 7.93 -25.50
CA HIS A 404 -3.09 7.49 -24.12
C HIS A 404 -4.03 8.44 -23.36
N GLU A 405 -4.99 7.89 -22.64
CA GLU A 405 -5.98 8.69 -21.91
C GLU A 405 -5.43 9.20 -20.57
N ARG A 406 -6.12 10.19 -19.98
CA ARG A 406 -5.86 10.58 -18.59
C ARG A 406 -5.98 9.35 -17.69
N GLY A 407 -5.00 9.13 -16.82
CA GLY A 407 -4.93 7.99 -15.92
C GLY A 407 -4.07 6.83 -16.44
N SER A 408 -3.68 6.80 -17.72
CA SER A 408 -2.75 5.80 -18.23
C SER A 408 -1.44 5.81 -17.45
N GLN A 409 -0.90 4.63 -17.16
CA GLN A 409 0.35 4.48 -16.42
C GLN A 409 1.53 5.01 -17.23
N VAL A 410 2.50 5.61 -16.53
CA VAL A 410 3.84 5.90 -17.03
C VAL A 410 4.80 5.26 -16.04
N ALA A 411 5.58 4.28 -16.49
CA ALA A 411 6.46 3.48 -15.65
C ALA A 411 7.91 3.61 -16.11
N GLY A 412 8.84 3.73 -15.16
CA GLY A 412 10.27 3.74 -15.44
C GLY A 412 10.77 2.39 -15.96
N ASN A 413 10.36 1.30 -15.33
CA ASN A 413 10.66 -0.07 -15.75
C ASN A 413 9.40 -0.90 -15.61
N VAL A 414 9.21 -1.94 -16.42
CA VAL A 414 8.13 -2.92 -16.21
C VAL A 414 8.59 -4.00 -15.22
N PRO A 415 7.67 -4.71 -14.52
CA PRO A 415 8.09 -5.85 -13.72
C PRO A 415 8.75 -6.92 -14.60
N THR A 416 9.77 -7.59 -14.06
CA THR A 416 10.62 -8.57 -14.76
C THR A 416 10.58 -9.93 -14.04
N PRO A 417 9.46 -10.68 -14.07
CA PRO A 417 9.40 -12.00 -13.43
C PRO A 417 10.52 -12.92 -13.93
N GLY A 418 11.24 -13.56 -13.01
CA GLY A 418 12.35 -14.47 -13.30
C GLY A 418 13.69 -13.79 -13.65
N GLU A 419 13.77 -12.45 -13.64
CA GLU A 419 14.99 -11.69 -13.98
C GLU A 419 15.28 -10.61 -12.90
N PRO A 420 16.54 -10.17 -12.75
CA PRO A 420 16.87 -9.08 -11.82
C PRO A 420 16.02 -7.84 -12.04
N ASN A 421 15.55 -7.21 -10.96
CA ASN A 421 14.79 -5.97 -11.10
C ASN A 421 15.69 -4.84 -11.58
N GLN A 422 15.07 -3.87 -12.25
CA GLN A 422 15.75 -2.73 -12.84
C GLN A 422 15.41 -1.43 -12.10
N TYR A 423 14.97 -1.52 -10.84
CA TYR A 423 14.66 -0.33 -10.05
C TYR A 423 15.97 0.28 -9.58
N PHE A 424 16.02 1.59 -9.44
CA PHE A 424 17.22 2.27 -8.95
C PHE A 424 16.80 3.51 -8.17
N ARG A 425 17.54 3.78 -7.09
CA ARG A 425 17.45 5.09 -6.42
C ARG A 425 18.09 6.13 -7.34
N LYS A 426 17.52 7.32 -7.40
CA LYS A 426 18.24 8.46 -7.99
C LYS A 426 19.58 8.61 -7.24
N PRO A 427 20.70 8.84 -7.95
CA PRO A 427 21.98 9.16 -7.33
C PRO A 427 21.89 10.36 -6.37
#